data_AF-A0A972ST18-F1
#
_entry.id   AF-A0A972ST18-F1
#
_cell.length_a   1.000
_cell.length_b   1.000
_cell.length_c   1.000
_cell.angle_alpha   90.00
_cell.angle_beta   90.00
_cell.angle_gamma   90.00
#
_symmetry.space_group_name_H-M   'P 1'
#
loop_
_entity.id
_entity.type
_entity.pdbx_description
1 polymer ?
#
loop_
_entity_poly.entity_id
_entity_poly.type
_entity_poly.pdbx_seq_one_letter_code
_entity_poly.pdbx_strand_id
1 'polypeptide(L)'
;MSKEEIRKHGLDLGADVVGFAAAGDYKSPRTPELTIIMPSVKSLVVLGYREVDGSLDSPNPRTSMTERLGIMGMTQHNNYLMVRCLAVCPAGR
;
A
#
# COMPACT_ATOMS: atom_id res chain seq x y z
N MET A 1 14.83 9.30 5.34
CA MET A 1 14.18 9.18 4.01
C MET A 1 13.14 10.26 3.87
N SER A 2 13.16 11.03 2.79
CA SER A 2 12.15 12.04 2.49
C SER A 2 10.87 11.41 1.92
N LYS A 3 9.78 12.18 1.90
CA LYS A 3 8.52 11.72 1.28
C LYS A 3 8.71 11.48 -0.22
N GLU A 4 9.59 12.24 -0.86
CA GLU A 4 9.89 12.15 -2.28
C GLU A 4 10.63 10.85 -2.61
N GLU A 5 11.57 10.43 -1.76
CA GLU A 5 12.27 9.15 -1.89
C GLU A 5 11.31 7.97 -1.69
N ILE A 6 10.45 8.03 -0.68
CA ILE A 6 9.43 6.98 -0.43
C ILE A 6 8.45 6.90 -1.60
N ARG A 7 7.99 8.06 -2.10
CA ARG A 7 7.10 8.13 -3.25
C ARG A 7 7.75 7.52 -4.48
N LYS A 8 8.99 7.93 -4.79
CA LYS A 8 9.73 7.40 -5.93
C LYS A 8 9.88 5.89 -5.81
N HIS A 9 10.30 5.39 -4.65
CA HIS A 9 10.45 3.95 -4.43
C HIS A 9 9.14 3.19 -4.64
N GLY A 10 8.02 3.68 -4.11
CA GLY A 10 6.72 3.03 -4.30
C GLY A 10 6.24 3.05 -5.75
N LEU A 11 6.51 4.13 -6.50
CA LEU A 11 6.23 4.19 -7.94
C LEU A 11 7.13 3.22 -8.72
N ASP A 12 8.41 3.12 -8.37
CA ASP A 12 9.37 2.21 -9.00
C ASP A 12 9.00 0.73 -8.76
N LEU A 13 8.33 0.41 -7.65
CA LEU A 13 7.76 -0.92 -7.38
C LEU A 13 6.50 -1.24 -8.20
N GLY A 14 5.92 -0.26 -8.89
CA GLY A 14 4.73 -0.44 -9.71
C GLY A 14 3.41 -0.07 -9.03
N ALA A 15 3.43 0.72 -7.95
CA ALA A 15 2.22 1.41 -7.51
C ALA A 15 1.86 2.52 -8.50
N ASP A 16 0.58 2.69 -8.82
CA ASP A 16 0.12 3.77 -9.69
C ASP A 16 0.11 5.13 -8.96
N VAL A 17 -0.04 5.10 -7.63
CA VAL A 17 0.00 6.30 -6.78
C VAL A 17 0.54 5.97 -5.39
N VAL A 18 1.27 6.93 -4.80
CA VAL A 18 1.75 6.84 -3.42
C VAL A 18 1.30 8.06 -2.62
N GLY A 19 0.56 7.81 -1.55
CA GLY A 19 0.01 8.81 -0.64
C GLY A 19 0.60 8.72 0.76
N PHE A 20 0.40 9.79 1.53
CA PHE A 20 0.81 9.88 2.93
C PHE A 20 -0.36 10.41 3.75
N ALA A 21 -0.61 9.82 4.91
CA ALA A 21 -1.61 10.30 5.87
C ALA A 21 -1.04 10.32 7.28
N ALA A 22 -1.52 11.22 8.14
CA ALA A 22 -1.21 11.15 9.56
C ALA A 22 -2.02 10.01 10.20
N ALA A 23 -1.44 9.31 11.17
CA ALA A 23 -2.15 8.22 11.85
C ALA A 23 -3.42 8.69 12.57
N GLY A 24 -3.40 9.91 13.13
CA GLY A 24 -4.57 10.49 13.82
C GLY A 24 -5.74 10.88 12.91
N ASP A 25 -5.50 11.01 11.60
CA ASP A 25 -6.55 11.31 10.62
C ASP A 25 -7.25 10.04 10.13
N TYR A 26 -6.65 8.87 10.36
CA TYR A 26 -7.23 7.60 9.96
C TYR A 26 -8.37 7.19 10.90
N LYS A 27 -9.60 7.36 10.43
CA LYS A 27 -10.82 6.98 11.15
C LYS A 27 -11.63 6.03 10.29
N SER A 28 -11.65 4.74 10.66
CA SER A 28 -12.43 3.74 9.96
C SER A 28 -13.22 2.90 10.98
N PRO A 29 -14.55 2.76 10.81
CA PRO A 29 -15.38 1.96 11.72
C PRO A 29 -15.16 0.46 11.54
N ARG A 30 -14.40 0.04 10.51
CA ARG A 30 -14.18 -1.37 10.16
C ARG A 30 -12.79 -1.89 10.55
N THR A 31 -11.96 -1.03 11.15
CA THR A 31 -10.58 -1.36 11.50
C THR A 31 -10.31 -0.94 12.94
N PRO A 32 -9.54 -1.71 13.71
CA PRO A 32 -9.11 -1.30 15.03
C PRO A 32 -8.24 -0.03 14.94
N GLU A 33 -8.14 0.67 16.07
CA GLU A 33 -7.21 1.80 16.21
C GLU A 33 -5.78 1.38 15.85
N LEU A 34 -5.09 2.19 15.05
CA LEU A 34 -3.76 1.85 14.54
C LEU A 34 -2.73 1.66 15.67
N THR A 35 -2.91 2.39 16.77
CA THR A 35 -2.04 2.32 17.95
C THR A 35 -2.14 0.99 18.70
N ILE A 36 -3.21 0.22 18.50
CA ILE A 36 -3.32 -1.15 19.05
C ILE A 36 -2.34 -2.08 18.35
N ILE A 37 -2.13 -1.90 17.04
CA ILE A 37 -1.24 -2.73 16.22
C ILE A 37 0.21 -2.19 16.27
N MET A 38 0.36 -0.87 16.20
CA MET A 38 1.65 -0.17 16.22
C MET A 38 1.58 1.04 17.18
N PRO A 39 1.94 0.88 18.46
CA PRO A 39 1.77 1.93 19.47
C PRO A 39 2.45 3.28 19.13
N SER A 40 3.57 3.23 18.42
CA SER A 40 4.36 4.43 18.07
C SER A 40 4.07 4.96 16.66
N VAL A 41 2.96 4.53 16.02
CA VAL A 41 2.63 4.95 14.65
C VAL A 41 2.30 6.45 14.60
N LYS A 42 2.91 7.15 13.63
CA LYS A 42 2.69 8.59 13.41
C LYS A 42 2.08 8.90 12.05
N SER A 43 2.38 8.06 11.07
CA SER A 43 2.00 8.27 9.67
C SER A 43 1.79 6.94 8.97
N LEU A 44 1.04 7.01 7.88
CA LEU A 44 0.75 5.93 6.97
C LEU A 44 1.35 6.27 5.60
N VAL A 45 1.93 5.26 4.97
CA VAL A 45 2.26 5.29 3.54
C VAL A 45 1.20 4.44 2.83
N VAL A 46 0.54 5.00 1.83
CA VAL A 46 -0.57 4.36 1.12
C VAL A 46 -0.13 4.11 -0.31
N LEU A 47 -0.22 2.85 -0.76
CA LEU A 47 0.02 2.46 -2.14
C LEU A 47 -1.32 2.24 -2.81
N GLY A 48 -1.58 2.94 -3.92
CA GLY A 48 -2.76 2.75 -4.74
C GLY A 48 -2.41 2.04 -6.04
N TYR A 49 -3.26 1.11 -6.43
CA TYR A 49 -3.13 0.31 -7.65
C TYR A 49 -4.43 0.40 -8.43
N ARG A 50 -4.32 0.60 -9.73
CA ARG A 50 -5.46 0.51 -10.65
C ARG A 50 -5.84 -0.95 -10.83
N GLU A 51 -7.13 -1.17 -10.92
CA GLU A 51 -7.65 -2.47 -11.31
C GLU A 51 -7.22 -2.80 -12.75
N VAL A 52 -6.91 -4.07 -13.01
CA VAL A 52 -6.57 -4.56 -14.35
C VAL A 52 -7.87 -4.70 -15.14
N ASP A 53 -7.84 -4.33 -16.43
CA ASP A 53 -8.97 -4.53 -17.33
C ASP A 53 -9.40 -6.01 -17.33
N GLY A 54 -10.68 -6.26 -17.11
CA GLY A 54 -11.24 -7.60 -16.93
C GLY A 54 -11.47 -8.00 -15.47
N SER A 55 -10.85 -7.32 -14.48
CA SER A 55 -10.98 -7.71 -13.06
C SER A 55 -12.39 -7.49 -12.51
N LEU A 56 -13.13 -6.52 -13.05
CA LEU A 56 -14.50 -6.16 -12.60
C LEU A 56 -15.55 -6.22 -13.72
N ASP A 57 -15.15 -6.26 -14.98
CA ASP A 57 -16.00 -6.09 -16.16
C ASP A 57 -15.99 -7.29 -17.11
N SER A 58 -15.12 -8.29 -16.87
CA SER A 58 -15.12 -9.50 -17.70
C SER A 58 -16.42 -10.30 -17.55
N PRO A 59 -17.03 -10.75 -18.66
CA PRO A 59 -18.19 -11.65 -18.60
C PRO A 59 -17.81 -13.06 -18.12
N ASN A 60 -16.52 -13.38 -17.99
CA ASN A 60 -16.04 -14.64 -17.45
C ASN A 60 -15.56 -14.45 -15.99
N PRO A 61 -16.29 -14.98 -14.99
CA PRO A 61 -15.94 -14.81 -13.58
C PRO A 61 -14.55 -15.35 -13.21
N ARG A 62 -14.05 -16.36 -13.94
CA ARG A 62 -12.69 -16.89 -13.69
C ARG A 62 -11.61 -15.90 -14.10
N THR A 63 -11.83 -15.17 -15.18
CA THR A 63 -10.93 -14.10 -15.62
C THR A 63 -10.93 -12.99 -14.59
N SER A 64 -12.12 -12.50 -14.18
CA SER A 64 -12.24 -11.47 -13.15
C SER A 64 -11.50 -11.82 -11.87
N MET A 65 -11.68 -13.05 -11.38
CA MET A 65 -11.00 -13.48 -10.17
C MET A 65 -9.50 -13.68 -10.35
N THR A 66 -9.05 -14.21 -11.49
CA THR A 66 -7.62 -14.37 -11.77
C THR A 66 -6.90 -13.02 -11.77
N GLU A 67 -7.46 -12.02 -12.45
CA GLU A 67 -6.88 -10.67 -12.49
C GLU A 67 -6.85 -10.04 -11.10
N ARG A 68 -7.95 -10.15 -10.34
CA ARG A 68 -8.02 -9.61 -8.98
C ARG A 68 -7.01 -10.26 -8.04
N LEU A 69 -6.81 -11.58 -8.14
CA LEU A 69 -5.78 -12.30 -7.39
C LEU A 69 -4.37 -11.86 -7.80
N GLY A 70 -4.14 -11.60 -9.09
CA GLY A 70 -2.87 -11.06 -9.59
C GLY A 70 -2.52 -9.72 -8.93
N ILE A 71 -3.47 -8.79 -8.89
CA ILE A 71 -3.29 -7.49 -8.23
C ILE A 71 -3.04 -7.67 -6.74
N MET A 72 -3.85 -8.49 -6.05
CA MET A 72 -3.66 -8.75 -4.63
C MET A 72 -2.26 -9.32 -4.33
N GLY A 73 -1.78 -10.26 -5.13
CA GLY A 73 -0.43 -10.81 -5.00
C GLY A 73 0.67 -9.76 -5.18
N MET A 74 0.56 -8.93 -6.21
CA MET A 74 1.51 -7.83 -6.46
C MET A 74 1.49 -6.80 -5.33
N THR A 75 0.31 -6.37 -4.88
CA THR A 75 0.18 -5.39 -3.79
C THR A 75 0.79 -5.90 -2.49
N GLN A 76 0.62 -7.18 -2.16
CA GLN A 76 1.23 -7.79 -0.98
C GLN A 76 2.76 -7.86 -1.09
N HIS A 77 3.28 -8.24 -2.25
CA HIS A 77 4.71 -8.26 -2.53
C HIS A 77 5.34 -6.86 -2.37
N ASN A 78 4.74 -5.86 -3.00
CA ASN A 78 5.22 -4.49 -2.95
C ASN A 78 5.12 -3.89 -1.54
N ASN A 79 4.06 -4.23 -0.78
CA ASN A 79 3.95 -3.80 0.62
C ASN A 79 5.13 -4.31 1.46
N TYR A 80 5.52 -5.58 1.29
CA TYR A 80 6.69 -6.14 1.97
C TYR A 80 7.99 -5.39 1.60
N LEU A 81 8.22 -5.11 0.31
CA LEU A 81 9.39 -4.38 -0.16
C LEU A 81 9.42 -2.92 0.35
N MET A 82 8.28 -2.23 0.34
CA MET A 82 8.15 -0.90 0.90
C MET A 82 8.51 -0.88 2.39
N VAL A 83 7.99 -1.83 3.17
CA VAL A 83 8.31 -1.94 4.61
C VAL A 83 9.82 -2.15 4.81
N ARG A 84 10.48 -2.96 3.98
CA ARG A 84 11.94 -3.14 4.05
C ARG A 84 12.70 -1.86 3.71
N CYS A 85 12.28 -1.13 2.69
CA CYS A 85 12.87 0.17 2.36
C CYS A 85 12.78 1.13 3.55
N LEU A 86 11.61 1.22 4.17
CA LEU A 86 11.36 2.06 5.34
C LEU A 86 12.16 1.62 6.57
N ALA A 87 12.35 0.31 6.78
CA ALA A 87 13.05 -0.23 7.94
C ALA A 87 14.58 -0.15 7.85
N VAL A 88 15.16 -0.25 6.64
CA VAL A 88 16.62 -0.21 6.44
C VAL A 88 17.18 1.20 6.55
N CYS A 89 16.33 2.23 6.53
CA CYS A 89 16.74 3.61 6.72
C CYS A 89 16.46 4.01 8.18
N PRO A 90 17.48 4.16 9.06
CA PRO A 90 17.23 4.66 10.41
C PRO A 90 16.59 6.04 10.29
N ALA A 91 15.36 6.16 10.78
CA ALA A 91 14.65 7.41 10.86
C ALA A 91 15.42 8.36 11.79
N GLY A 92 16.16 9.31 11.21
CA GLY A 92 16.70 10.48 11.91
C GLY A 92 17.88 10.22 12.86
N ARG A 93 19.06 10.65 12.43
CA ARG A 93 19.80 11.61 13.26
C ARG A 93 19.24 13.00 12.96
#